data_AF-A0A643BUQ3-F1
#
_entry.id   AF-A0A643BUQ3-F1
#
_cell.length_a   1.000
_cell.length_b   1.000
_cell.length_c   1.000
_cell.angle_alpha   90.00
_cell.angle_beta   90.00
_cell.angle_gamma   90.00
#
_symmetry.space_group_name_H-M   'P 1'
#
loop_
_entity.id
_entity.type
_entity.pdbx_description
1 polymer ?
#
loop_
_entity_poly.entity_id
_entity_poly.type
_entity_poly.pdbx_seq_one_letter_code
_entity_poly.pdbx_strand_id
1 'polypeptide(L)'
;MLMSQCIAKGLTPFQIVLLWTSLEDEKGNLFHSQAYSRANEVGEVDLEHASSLGGDYVGVHPMDLLWSLKPEKILTKLLKRDVMNNPLKVQLKLYDSAVMVTHIAITTPKVSLTLERWYVAPGVTRIQVKEGCLRGALLLPPGEGRFPVVIDLFGGIGGLIEIRTSLLASHGFAVLALAYCDYEGLPFRLEKVDLEYFEEDANFLLRHPKKQSK
;
A
#
# COMPACT_ATOMS: atom_id res chain seq x y z
N MET A 1 0.06 4.39 10.16
CA MET A 1 -0.97 4.55 9.11
C MET A 1 -2.18 5.24 9.76
N LEU A 2 -2.49 6.49 9.41
CA LEU A 2 -3.67 7.18 9.92
C LEU A 2 -4.93 6.44 9.43
N MET A 3 -5.81 6.06 10.35
CA MET A 3 -7.18 5.68 10.01
C MET A 3 -7.84 6.91 9.38
N SER A 4 -8.16 6.80 8.09
CA SER A 4 -8.91 7.85 7.40
C SER A 4 -10.39 7.54 7.60
N GLN A 5 -11.05 8.23 8.53
CA GLN A 5 -12.51 8.17 8.63
C GLN A 5 -13.11 8.75 7.34
N CYS A 6 -14.03 8.02 6.72
CA CYS A 6 -14.70 8.45 5.50
C CYS A 6 -16.20 8.64 5.78
N ILE A 7 -16.66 9.88 5.67
CA ILE A 7 -18.05 10.26 5.90
C ILE A 7 -18.56 11.03 4.68
N ALA A 8 -19.65 10.56 4.08
CA ALA A 8 -20.43 11.34 3.12
C ALA A 8 -21.58 12.04 3.84
N LYS A 9 -21.74 13.35 3.60
CA LYS A 9 -22.77 14.19 4.22
C LYS A 9 -23.64 14.87 3.17
N GLY A 10 -24.82 15.34 3.57
CA GLY A 10 -25.74 16.07 2.71
C GLY A 10 -26.53 15.19 1.74
N LEU A 11 -26.70 13.90 2.07
CA LEU A 11 -27.57 12.98 1.35
C LEU A 11 -29.02 13.15 1.82
N THR A 12 -29.98 12.68 1.03
CA THR A 12 -31.36 12.57 1.53
C THR A 12 -31.41 11.49 2.63
N PRO A 13 -32.17 11.69 3.73
CA PRO A 13 -32.33 10.66 4.76
C PRO A 13 -32.70 9.30 4.17
N PHE A 14 -32.02 8.25 4.64
CA PHE A 14 -32.21 6.88 4.16
C PHE A 14 -31.93 6.62 2.67
N GLN A 15 -31.31 7.57 1.97
CA GLN A 15 -30.89 7.39 0.58
C GLN A 15 -29.85 6.27 0.47
N ILE A 16 -30.03 5.39 -0.51
CA ILE A 16 -29.01 4.42 -0.90
C ILE A 16 -28.06 5.07 -1.90
N VAL A 17 -26.78 4.94 -1.66
CA VAL A 17 -25.70 5.46 -2.50
C VAL A 17 -24.73 4.34 -2.86
N LEU A 18 -24.04 4.52 -3.99
CA LEU A 18 -22.96 3.65 -4.41
C LEU A 18 -21.63 4.36 -4.17
N LEU A 19 -20.79 3.76 -3.34
CA LEU A 19 -19.41 4.17 -3.15
C LEU A 19 -18.53 3.36 -4.10
N TRP A 20 -17.76 4.05 -4.92
CA TRP A 20 -16.83 3.47 -5.87
C TRP A 20 -15.42 3.93 -5.53
N THR A 21 -14.50 2.99 -5.38
CA THR A 21 -13.09 3.29 -5.15
C THR A 21 -12.27 2.74 -6.29
N SER A 22 -11.29 3.51 -6.77
CA SER A 22 -10.38 3.05 -7.82
C SER A 22 -8.98 3.62 -7.65
N LEU A 23 -7.98 2.88 -8.10
CA LEU A 23 -6.61 3.36 -8.24
C LEU A 23 -5.98 2.80 -9.51
N GLU A 24 -5.00 3.50 -10.03
CA GLU A 24 -4.16 3.04 -11.14
C GLU A 24 -2.76 2.77 -10.58
N ASP A 25 -2.17 1.63 -10.94
CA ASP A 25 -0.80 1.29 -10.54
C ASP A 25 0.25 1.97 -11.44
N GLU A 26 1.53 1.77 -11.13
CA GLU A 26 2.65 2.37 -11.88
C GLU A 26 2.77 1.86 -13.34
N LYS A 27 1.99 0.84 -13.71
CA LYS A 27 1.94 0.27 -15.06
C LYS A 27 0.64 0.62 -15.79
N GLY A 28 -0.21 1.46 -15.20
CA GLY A 28 -1.49 1.83 -15.78
C GLY A 28 -2.61 0.81 -15.57
N ASN A 29 -2.42 -0.21 -14.73
CA ASN A 29 -3.48 -1.18 -14.46
C ASN A 29 -4.50 -0.59 -13.48
N LEU A 30 -5.78 -0.64 -13.86
CA LEU A 30 -6.87 -0.19 -13.02
C LEU A 30 -7.25 -1.27 -11.98
N PHE A 31 -7.41 -0.82 -10.75
CA PHE A 31 -8.02 -1.57 -9.67
C PHE A 31 -9.24 -0.81 -9.17
N HIS A 32 -10.33 -1.51 -8.87
CA HIS A 32 -11.52 -0.88 -8.34
C HIS A 32 -12.27 -1.76 -7.34
N SER A 33 -13.13 -1.13 -6.55
CA SER A 33 -14.07 -1.79 -5.67
C SER A 33 -15.34 -0.95 -5.54
N GLN A 34 -16.42 -1.57 -5.09
CA GLN A 34 -17.68 -0.89 -4.88
C GLN A 34 -18.45 -1.42 -3.67
N ALA A 35 -19.21 -0.53 -3.03
CA ALA A 35 -20.11 -0.87 -1.95
C ALA A 35 -21.36 0.00 -1.98
N TYR A 36 -22.50 -0.59 -1.66
CA TYR A 36 -23.75 0.14 -1.48
C TYR A 36 -23.95 0.44 0.00
N SER A 37 -24.29 1.68 0.34
CA SER A 37 -24.56 2.08 1.72
C SER A 37 -25.81 2.93 1.79
N ARG A 38 -26.48 2.90 2.94
CA ARG A 38 -27.67 3.71 3.21
C ARG A 38 -27.32 4.83 4.16
N ALA A 39 -27.71 6.06 3.81
CA ALA A 39 -27.60 7.19 4.70
C ALA A 39 -28.47 7.02 5.95
N ASN A 40 -28.03 7.56 7.07
CA ASN A 40 -28.84 7.61 8.29
C ASN A 40 -29.96 8.67 8.18
N GLU A 41 -30.68 8.88 9.28
CA GLU A 41 -31.80 9.83 9.37
C GLU A 41 -31.41 11.30 9.17
N VAL A 42 -30.14 11.66 9.38
CA VAL A 42 -29.61 13.00 9.14
C VAL A 42 -28.92 13.15 7.78
N GLY A 43 -28.97 12.13 6.93
CA GLY A 43 -28.41 12.20 5.57
C GLY A 43 -26.90 11.98 5.51
N GLU A 44 -26.35 11.15 6.40
CA GLU A 44 -24.92 10.81 6.44
C GLU A 44 -24.66 9.32 6.23
N VAL A 45 -23.57 8.99 5.54
CA VAL A 45 -22.97 7.65 5.50
C VAL A 45 -21.59 7.75 6.12
N ASP A 46 -21.42 7.20 7.32
CA ASP A 46 -20.13 7.02 7.98
C ASP A 46 -19.70 5.57 7.85
N LEU A 47 -18.60 5.29 7.14
CA LEU A 47 -18.14 3.93 6.87
C LEU A 47 -17.71 3.16 8.12
N GLU A 48 -17.46 3.83 9.25
CA GLU A 48 -17.16 3.14 10.51
C GLU A 48 -18.39 2.47 11.13
N HIS A 49 -19.59 2.93 10.77
CA HIS A 49 -20.85 2.52 11.39
C HIS A 49 -21.87 1.97 10.38
N ALA A 50 -21.85 2.48 9.15
CA ALA A 50 -22.77 2.09 8.10
C ALA A 50 -22.37 0.74 7.50
N SER A 51 -23.28 -0.24 7.61
CA SER A 51 -23.08 -1.53 6.93
C SER A 51 -23.18 -1.37 5.43
N SER A 52 -22.24 -1.96 4.69
CA SER A 52 -22.42 -2.21 3.26
C SER A 52 -23.61 -3.17 3.07
N LEU A 53 -24.49 -2.82 2.13
CA LEU A 53 -25.67 -3.57 1.72
C LEU A 53 -25.38 -4.55 0.58
N GLY A 54 -24.19 -4.48 -0.03
CA GLY A 54 -23.82 -5.26 -1.20
C GLY A 54 -22.67 -4.62 -1.97
N GLY A 55 -22.22 -5.28 -3.03
CA GLY A 55 -21.05 -4.89 -3.81
C GLY A 55 -19.93 -5.92 -3.65
N ASP A 56 -18.70 -5.45 -3.50
CA ASP A 56 -17.52 -6.30 -3.32
C ASP A 56 -17.34 -6.80 -1.87
N TYR A 57 -18.11 -6.25 -0.92
CA TYR A 57 -18.20 -6.73 0.46
C TYR A 57 -19.55 -6.36 1.10
N VAL A 58 -19.88 -6.99 2.24
CA VAL A 58 -21.11 -6.77 3.04
C VAL A 58 -20.72 -6.68 4.51
N GLY A 59 -21.40 -5.83 5.28
CA GLY A 59 -21.11 -5.63 6.71
C GLY A 59 -20.45 -4.29 7.01
N VAL A 60 -20.13 -4.06 8.28
CA VAL A 60 -19.49 -2.82 8.75
C VAL A 60 -17.98 -2.99 8.71
N HIS A 61 -17.38 -2.47 7.65
CA HIS A 61 -15.94 -2.59 7.41
C HIS A 61 -15.36 -1.29 6.83
N PRO A 62 -14.90 -0.36 7.68
CA PRO A 62 -14.51 1.00 7.24
C PRO A 62 -13.40 1.06 6.18
N MET A 63 -12.56 0.03 6.10
CA MET A 63 -11.42 -0.03 5.17
C MET A 63 -11.62 -0.97 3.99
N ASP A 64 -12.78 -1.63 3.88
CA ASP A 64 -12.96 -2.72 2.91
C ASP A 64 -13.02 -2.23 1.47
N LEU A 65 -13.40 -0.97 1.22
CA LEU A 65 -13.24 -0.36 -0.10
C LEU A 65 -11.79 -0.37 -0.59
N LEU A 66 -10.78 -0.36 0.31
CA LEU A 66 -9.37 -0.49 -0.10
C LEU A 66 -8.93 -1.96 -0.18
N TRP A 67 -9.33 -2.79 0.77
CA TRP A 67 -8.94 -4.19 0.82
C TRP A 67 -9.59 -5.02 -0.29
N SER A 68 -10.82 -4.69 -0.68
CA SER A 68 -11.59 -5.38 -1.72
C SER A 68 -11.30 -4.86 -3.14
N LEU A 69 -10.26 -4.04 -3.32
CA LEU A 69 -9.81 -3.62 -4.64
C LEU A 69 -9.42 -4.83 -5.49
N LYS A 70 -10.08 -5.00 -6.62
CA LYS A 70 -9.79 -6.05 -7.61
C LYS A 70 -9.25 -5.44 -8.90
N PRO A 71 -8.33 -6.13 -9.58
CA PRO A 71 -7.84 -5.66 -10.87
C PRO A 71 -8.95 -5.78 -11.92
N GLU A 72 -9.03 -4.81 -12.82
CA GLU A 72 -9.87 -4.92 -14.02
C GLU A 72 -9.35 -6.03 -14.95
N LYS A 73 -8.03 -6.12 -15.09
CA LYS A 73 -7.37 -7.17 -15.85
C LYS A 73 -7.08 -8.40 -14.98
N ILE A 74 -7.66 -9.53 -15.36
CA ILE A 74 -7.45 -10.83 -14.72
C ILE A 74 -5.94 -11.15 -14.56
N LEU A 75 -5.57 -11.78 -13.44
CA LEU A 75 -4.20 -12.16 -13.05
C LEU A 75 -3.21 -10.99 -12.86
N THR A 76 -3.71 -9.78 -12.65
CA THR A 76 -2.86 -8.61 -12.33
C THR A 76 -2.71 -8.44 -10.82
N LYS A 77 -1.48 -8.23 -10.34
CA LYS A 77 -1.19 -7.94 -8.92
C LYS A 77 -0.80 -6.49 -8.76
N LEU A 78 -1.36 -5.82 -7.75
CA LEU A 78 -0.94 -4.48 -7.36
C LEU A 78 0.46 -4.55 -6.76
N LEU A 79 1.41 -3.82 -7.33
CA LEU A 79 2.78 -3.73 -6.85
C LEU A 79 3.25 -2.28 -6.92
N LYS A 80 3.84 -1.80 -5.82
CA LYS A 80 4.48 -0.48 -5.75
C LYS A 80 6.00 -0.66 -5.81
N ARG A 81 6.66 -0.06 -6.79
CA ARG A 81 8.13 -0.08 -6.91
C ARG A 81 8.75 1.20 -6.35
N ASP A 82 8.21 2.36 -6.71
CA ASP A 82 8.69 3.63 -6.18
C ASP A 82 7.96 3.97 -4.88
N VAL A 83 8.54 3.57 -3.75
CA VAL A 83 7.95 3.83 -2.43
C VAL A 83 8.28 5.21 -1.88
N MET A 84 9.25 5.91 -2.47
CA MET A 84 9.82 7.14 -1.91
C MET A 84 9.22 8.41 -2.53
N ASN A 85 8.96 8.41 -3.84
CA ASN A 85 8.71 9.67 -4.55
C ASN A 85 7.24 9.91 -4.90
N ASN A 86 6.39 8.87 -4.93
CA ASN A 86 4.99 9.01 -5.30
C ASN A 86 4.03 8.16 -4.44
N PRO A 87 2.90 8.73 -3.99
CA PRO A 87 1.86 7.98 -3.29
C PRO A 87 1.03 7.14 -4.27
N LEU A 88 0.27 6.19 -3.73
CA LEU A 88 -0.90 5.66 -4.45
C LEU A 88 -2.03 6.69 -4.39
N LYS A 89 -2.55 7.07 -5.54
CA LYS A 89 -3.70 7.96 -5.67
C LYS A 89 -4.97 7.14 -5.77
N VAL A 90 -5.73 7.11 -4.68
CA VAL A 90 -7.00 6.40 -4.59
C VAL A 90 -8.12 7.40 -4.83
N GLN A 91 -8.90 7.21 -5.90
CA GLN A 91 -10.10 7.99 -6.15
C GLN A 91 -11.28 7.34 -5.46
N LEU A 92 -12.01 8.10 -4.64
CA LEU A 92 -13.30 7.70 -4.09
C LEU A 92 -14.38 8.56 -4.74
N LYS A 93 -15.41 7.91 -5.25
CA LYS A 93 -16.54 8.53 -5.95
C LYS A 93 -17.84 8.06 -5.34
N LEU A 94 -18.79 8.97 -5.22
CA LEU A 94 -20.13 8.67 -4.74
C LEU A 94 -21.13 8.86 -5.89
N TYR A 95 -21.94 7.85 -6.13
CA TYR A 95 -22.99 7.82 -7.14
C TYR A 95 -24.37 7.62 -6.51
N ASP A 96 -25.41 7.92 -7.26
CA ASP A 96 -26.75 7.46 -6.91
C ASP A 96 -26.85 5.94 -7.09
N SER A 97 -27.61 5.27 -6.21
CA SER A 97 -27.85 3.83 -6.32
C SER A 97 -28.53 3.39 -7.62
N ALA A 98 -29.25 4.30 -8.30
CA ALA A 98 -29.87 4.02 -9.60
C ALA A 98 -28.87 3.83 -10.75
N VAL A 99 -27.60 4.20 -10.55
CA VAL A 99 -26.55 4.04 -11.57
C VAL A 99 -26.20 2.57 -11.71
N MET A 100 -26.41 2.02 -12.91
CA MET A 100 -25.92 0.67 -13.22
C MET A 100 -24.38 0.66 -13.19
N VAL A 101 -23.83 -0.40 -12.61
CA VAL A 101 -22.36 -0.57 -12.48
C VAL A 101 -21.64 -0.45 -13.82
N THR A 102 -22.26 -0.98 -14.88
CA THR A 102 -21.76 -0.90 -16.27
C THR A 102 -21.67 0.52 -16.82
N HIS A 103 -22.42 1.47 -16.26
CA HIS A 103 -22.46 2.86 -16.71
C HIS A 103 -21.64 3.81 -15.82
N ILE A 104 -20.96 3.31 -14.78
CA ILE A 104 -20.18 4.15 -13.86
C ILE A 104 -19.11 4.97 -14.60
N ALA A 105 -18.45 4.37 -15.60
CA ALA A 105 -17.39 5.02 -16.37
C ALA A 105 -17.88 6.25 -17.17
N ILE A 106 -19.17 6.29 -17.53
CA ILE A 106 -19.77 7.39 -18.32
C ILE A 106 -20.69 8.29 -17.48
N THR A 107 -20.93 7.93 -16.22
CA THR A 107 -21.80 8.69 -15.31
C THR A 107 -20.98 9.68 -14.52
N THR A 108 -21.48 10.91 -14.37
CA THR A 108 -20.84 11.91 -13.51
C THR A 108 -21.14 11.60 -12.03
N PRO A 109 -20.11 11.48 -11.16
CA PRO A 109 -20.33 11.24 -9.74
C PRO A 109 -20.95 12.46 -9.05
N LYS A 110 -21.68 12.25 -7.95
CA LYS A 110 -22.19 13.34 -7.10
C LYS A 110 -21.05 14.10 -6.43
N VAL A 111 -20.05 13.35 -5.95
CA VAL A 111 -18.82 13.90 -5.38
C VAL A 111 -17.67 12.94 -5.68
N SER A 112 -16.47 13.50 -5.83
CA SER A 112 -15.24 12.76 -6.01
C SER A 112 -14.17 13.36 -5.12
N LEU A 113 -13.33 12.50 -4.54
CA LEU A 113 -12.15 12.90 -3.79
C LEU A 113 -10.98 12.00 -4.15
N THR A 114 -9.77 12.52 -4.06
CA THR A 114 -8.54 11.76 -4.27
C THR A 114 -7.79 11.69 -2.95
N LEU A 115 -7.60 10.48 -2.43
CA LEU A 115 -6.80 10.18 -1.27
C LEU A 115 -5.39 9.76 -1.71
N GLU A 116 -4.37 10.43 -1.19
CA GLU A 116 -2.99 10.02 -1.35
C GLU A 116 -2.55 9.08 -0.23
N ARG A 117 -2.08 7.89 -0.59
CA ARG A 117 -1.57 6.90 0.34
C ARG A 117 -0.07 6.70 0.14
N TRP A 118 0.71 7.25 1.07
CA TRP A 118 2.17 7.16 1.08
C TRP A 118 2.63 5.83 1.69
N TYR A 119 3.66 5.23 1.09
CA TYR A 119 4.32 4.02 1.60
C TYR A 119 5.44 4.31 2.60
N VAL A 120 5.82 5.58 2.70
CA VAL A 120 6.92 6.04 3.55
C VAL A 120 6.46 7.28 4.33
N ALA A 121 6.79 7.33 5.62
CA ALA A 121 6.54 8.48 6.46
C ALA A 121 7.59 9.58 6.19
N PRO A 122 7.24 10.86 6.45
CA PRO A 122 8.19 11.96 6.33
C PRO A 122 9.47 11.73 7.14
N GLY A 123 10.62 12.04 6.54
CA GLY A 123 11.93 11.98 7.20
C GLY A 123 12.62 10.61 7.18
N VAL A 124 11.97 9.56 6.70
CA VAL A 124 12.65 8.27 6.45
C VAL A 124 13.69 8.46 5.34
N THR A 125 14.91 8.00 5.58
CA THR A 125 16.02 8.10 4.63
C THR A 125 16.23 6.75 3.95
N ARG A 126 16.32 6.75 2.61
CA ARG A 126 16.69 5.56 1.81
C ARG A 126 18.15 5.65 1.38
N ILE A 127 18.93 4.62 1.70
CA ILE A 127 20.34 4.50 1.35
C ILE A 127 20.51 3.26 0.47
N GLN A 128 21.00 3.44 -0.76
CA GLN A 128 21.33 2.30 -1.62
C GLN A 128 22.52 1.54 -1.03
N VAL A 129 22.40 0.21 -0.91
CA VAL A 129 23.45 -0.68 -0.40
C VAL A 129 24.05 -1.46 -1.55
N LYS A 130 25.35 -1.27 -1.76
CA LYS A 130 26.16 -1.94 -2.77
C LYS A 130 27.57 -2.17 -2.23
N GLU A 131 27.73 -3.21 -1.42
CA GLU A 131 28.99 -3.58 -0.77
C GLU A 131 29.33 -5.03 -1.13
N GLY A 132 30.47 -5.26 -1.80
CA GLY A 132 30.80 -6.58 -2.34
C GLY A 132 29.69 -7.12 -3.27
N CYS A 133 29.18 -8.31 -2.95
CA CYS A 133 28.05 -8.94 -3.66
C CYS A 133 26.68 -8.46 -3.16
N LEU A 134 26.61 -7.80 -2.00
CA LEU A 134 25.37 -7.35 -1.38
C LEU A 134 24.67 -6.31 -2.26
N ARG A 135 23.35 -6.48 -2.47
CA ARG A 135 22.51 -5.54 -3.20
C ARG A 135 21.22 -5.30 -2.43
N GLY A 136 20.96 -4.05 -2.06
CA GLY A 136 19.75 -3.74 -1.30
C GLY A 136 19.53 -2.25 -1.11
N ALA A 137 18.59 -1.93 -0.24
CA ALA A 137 18.37 -0.58 0.25
C ALA A 137 18.09 -0.59 1.74
N LEU A 138 18.85 0.22 2.46
CA LEU A 138 18.65 0.45 3.89
C LEU A 138 17.74 1.67 4.07
N LEU A 139 16.58 1.47 4.70
CA LEU A 139 15.68 2.55 5.06
C LEU A 139 15.79 2.81 6.57
N LEU A 140 16.04 4.07 6.92
CA LEU A 140 16.28 4.52 8.28
C LEU A 140 15.15 5.46 8.73
N PRO A 141 14.58 5.27 9.93
CA PRO A 141 13.65 6.24 10.52
C PRO A 141 14.35 7.58 10.75
N PRO A 142 13.58 8.69 10.82
CA PRO A 142 14.15 9.99 11.19
C PRO A 142 14.73 9.97 12.61
N GLY A 143 15.78 10.77 12.83
CA GLY A 143 16.40 10.99 14.14
C GLY A 143 17.81 10.39 14.30
N GLU A 144 18.49 10.83 15.36
CA GLU A 144 19.88 10.45 15.69
C GLU A 144 19.98 9.18 16.55
N GLY A 145 18.84 8.59 16.90
CA GLY A 145 18.76 7.40 17.73
C GLY A 145 19.30 6.13 17.06
N ARG A 146 19.48 5.11 17.88
CA ARG A 146 19.67 3.75 17.43
C ARG A 146 18.31 3.05 17.31
N PHE A 147 18.15 2.21 16.29
CA PHE A 147 16.88 1.58 15.95
C PHE A 147 16.99 0.05 16.00
N PRO A 148 15.91 -0.67 16.36
CA PRO A 148 15.81 -2.10 16.10
C PRO A 148 16.00 -2.36 14.60
N VAL A 149 16.74 -3.41 14.28
CA VAL A 149 17.13 -3.69 12.89
C VAL A 149 16.40 -4.91 12.35
N VAL A 150 15.95 -4.83 11.10
CA VAL A 150 15.23 -5.91 10.39
C VAL A 150 15.84 -6.10 9.00
N ILE A 151 16.00 -7.36 8.57
CA ILE A 151 16.25 -7.71 7.17
C ILE A 151 14.92 -8.08 6.54
N ASP A 152 14.58 -7.44 5.43
CA ASP A 152 13.36 -7.67 4.68
C ASP A 152 13.66 -8.44 3.39
N LEU A 153 13.25 -9.71 3.37
CA LEU A 153 13.36 -10.61 2.22
C LEU A 153 12.00 -10.76 1.55
N PHE A 154 11.93 -10.34 0.29
CA PHE A 154 10.75 -10.58 -0.55
C PHE A 154 10.85 -11.94 -1.25
N GLY A 155 9.73 -12.49 -1.74
CA GLY A 155 9.72 -13.82 -2.37
C GLY A 155 10.28 -13.88 -3.79
N GLY A 156 10.00 -14.97 -4.51
CA GLY A 156 10.56 -15.30 -5.84
C GLY A 156 10.18 -14.40 -7.03
N ILE A 157 9.71 -13.18 -6.80
CA ILE A 157 9.51 -12.18 -7.86
C ILE A 157 10.85 -11.67 -8.41
N GLY A 158 11.91 -11.72 -7.59
CA GLY A 158 13.20 -11.12 -7.92
C GLY A 158 13.17 -9.60 -7.91
N GLY A 159 14.33 -8.99 -8.12
CA GLY A 159 14.51 -7.55 -8.00
C GLY A 159 14.60 -7.08 -6.55
N LEU A 160 14.68 -5.76 -6.39
CA LEU A 160 14.57 -5.09 -5.10
C LEU A 160 13.13 -4.61 -4.88
N ILE A 161 12.50 -5.02 -3.78
CA ILE A 161 11.12 -4.67 -3.39
C ILE A 161 11.16 -4.02 -2.02
N GLU A 162 10.65 -2.79 -1.92
CA GLU A 162 10.83 -1.94 -0.73
C GLU A 162 9.51 -1.62 0.00
N ILE A 163 8.39 -2.22 -0.43
CA ILE A 163 7.03 -1.92 0.06
C ILE A 163 6.91 -2.10 1.58
N ARG A 164 7.32 -3.27 2.08
CA ARG A 164 7.25 -3.60 3.51
C ARG A 164 8.36 -2.89 4.28
N THR A 165 9.53 -2.77 3.66
CA THR A 165 10.70 -2.06 4.19
C THR A 165 10.38 -0.62 4.53
N SER A 166 9.74 0.12 3.62
CA SER A 166 9.39 1.53 3.82
C SER A 166 8.35 1.73 4.92
N LEU A 167 7.36 0.85 4.98
CA LEU A 167 6.33 0.89 6.02
C LEU A 167 6.93 0.58 7.40
N LEU A 168 7.79 -0.43 7.52
CA LEU A 168 8.47 -0.75 8.78
C LEU A 168 9.42 0.38 9.22
N ALA A 169 10.16 0.99 8.29
CA ALA A 169 11.02 2.13 8.61
C ALA A 169 10.23 3.35 9.10
N SER A 170 9.03 3.55 8.55
CA SER A 170 8.08 4.56 9.01
C SER A 170 7.58 4.32 10.45
N HIS A 171 7.79 3.11 10.98
CA HIS A 171 7.40 2.69 12.32
C HIS A 171 8.59 2.51 13.27
N GLY A 172 9.76 3.09 12.95
CA GLY A 172 10.89 3.18 13.89
C GLY A 172 11.92 2.05 13.79
N PHE A 173 11.89 1.25 12.73
CA PHE A 173 12.87 0.20 12.48
C PHE A 173 13.91 0.62 11.43
N ALA A 174 15.18 0.29 11.61
CA ALA A 174 16.15 0.34 10.53
C ALA A 174 16.03 -0.95 9.70
N VAL A 175 15.62 -0.84 8.44
CA VAL A 175 15.24 -2.02 7.65
C VAL A 175 16.06 -2.12 6.37
N LEU A 176 16.72 -3.25 6.15
CA LEU A 176 17.42 -3.55 4.91
C LEU A 176 16.50 -4.37 3.99
N ALA A 177 16.00 -3.76 2.92
CA ALA A 177 15.47 -4.50 1.78
C ALA A 177 16.64 -5.19 1.07
N LEU A 178 16.62 -6.52 0.97
CA LEU A 178 17.67 -7.27 0.30
C LEU A 178 17.16 -7.91 -0.98
N ALA A 179 17.88 -7.68 -2.08
CA ALA A 179 17.71 -8.42 -3.31
C ALA A 179 18.70 -9.59 -3.33
N TYR A 180 18.25 -10.74 -3.79
CA TYR A 180 19.08 -11.96 -3.88
C TYR A 180 19.02 -12.64 -5.26
N CYS A 181 18.17 -12.14 -6.17
CA CYS A 181 18.14 -12.53 -7.58
C CYS A 181 17.50 -11.43 -8.44
N ASP A 182 17.74 -11.51 -9.75
CA ASP A 182 17.21 -10.64 -10.80
C ASP A 182 17.39 -9.14 -10.48
N TYR A 183 18.56 -8.79 -9.94
CA TYR A 183 18.87 -7.42 -9.54
C TYR A 183 20.38 -7.14 -9.59
N GLU A 184 20.76 -6.14 -10.38
CA GLU A 184 22.11 -5.55 -10.41
C GLU A 184 23.31 -6.48 -10.16
N GLY A 185 23.61 -7.34 -11.14
CA GLY A 185 24.76 -8.24 -11.09
C GLY A 185 24.54 -9.50 -10.25
N LEU A 186 23.36 -9.66 -9.65
CA LEU A 186 22.93 -10.93 -9.07
C LEU A 186 22.41 -11.88 -10.16
N PRO A 187 22.41 -13.20 -9.90
CA PRO A 187 21.86 -14.18 -10.81
C PRO A 187 20.40 -13.91 -11.15
N PHE A 188 19.99 -14.19 -12.38
CA PHE A 188 18.60 -14.05 -12.82
C PHE A 188 17.63 -14.93 -11.99
N ARG A 189 18.06 -16.12 -11.59
CA ARG A 189 17.29 -17.04 -10.73
C ARG A 189 18.20 -17.66 -9.68
N LEU A 190 17.62 -17.96 -8.51
CA LEU A 190 18.28 -18.78 -7.51
C LEU A 190 18.09 -20.26 -7.85
N GLU A 191 19.12 -20.90 -8.38
CA GLU A 191 19.16 -22.36 -8.53
C GLU A 191 19.63 -23.05 -7.24
N LYS A 192 20.53 -22.39 -6.51
CA LYS A 192 21.03 -22.79 -5.20
C LYS A 192 21.01 -21.58 -4.29
N VAL A 193 20.58 -21.78 -3.04
CA VAL A 193 20.66 -20.75 -1.99
C VAL A 193 22.03 -20.87 -1.32
N ASP A 194 22.85 -19.85 -1.50
CA ASP A 194 24.12 -19.66 -0.80
C ASP A 194 23.80 -18.88 0.48
N LEU A 195 24.03 -19.48 1.65
CA LEU A 195 23.66 -18.87 2.92
C LEU A 195 24.71 -17.86 3.39
N GLU A 196 25.94 -17.99 2.92
CA GLU A 196 27.04 -17.08 3.18
C GLU A 196 26.71 -15.67 2.66
N TYR A 197 25.98 -15.56 1.54
CA TYR A 197 25.42 -14.29 1.06
C TYR A 197 24.56 -13.56 2.11
N PHE A 198 23.72 -14.32 2.83
CA PHE A 198 22.84 -13.78 3.87
C PHE A 198 23.58 -13.60 5.20
N GLU A 199 24.69 -14.29 5.44
CA GLU A 199 25.53 -13.99 6.60
C GLU A 199 26.22 -12.62 6.45
N GLU A 200 26.65 -12.28 5.24
CA GLU A 200 27.20 -10.95 4.93
C GLU A 200 26.20 -9.83 5.20
N ASP A 201 24.91 -10.03 4.90
CA ASP A 201 23.85 -9.05 5.15
C ASP A 201 23.66 -8.77 6.66
N ALA A 202 23.72 -9.81 7.48
CA ALA A 202 23.51 -9.72 8.90
C ALA A 202 24.71 -9.00 9.53
N ASN A 203 25.91 -9.36 9.10
CA ASN A 203 27.14 -8.71 9.53
C ASN A 203 27.17 -7.22 9.13
N PHE A 204 26.74 -6.87 7.91
CA PHE A 204 26.62 -5.48 7.47
C PHE A 204 25.73 -4.67 8.42
N LEU A 205 24.53 -5.18 8.71
CA LEU A 205 23.59 -4.52 9.61
C LEU A 205 24.06 -4.47 11.07
N LEU A 206 24.72 -5.53 11.56
CA LEU A 206 25.25 -5.59 12.91
C LEU A 206 26.38 -4.57 13.15
N ARG A 207 27.12 -4.20 12.11
CA ARG A 207 28.16 -3.16 12.14
C ARG A 207 27.60 -1.74 12.00
N HIS A 208 26.33 -1.57 11.62
CA HIS A 208 25.78 -0.26 11.32
C HIS A 208 25.66 0.62 12.58
N PRO A 209 26.13 1.89 12.57
CA PRO A 209 26.22 2.73 13.77
C PRO A 209 24.86 3.07 14.39
N LYS A 210 23.79 3.09 13.59
CA LYS A 210 22.41 3.31 14.05
C LYS A 210 21.70 2.04 14.55
N LYS A 211 22.38 0.90 14.69
CA LYS A 211 21.79 -0.32 15.25
C LYS A 211 21.63 -0.20 16.77
N GLN A 212 20.46 -0.55 17.31
CA GLN A 212 20.24 -0.66 18.75
C GLN A 212 20.99 -1.87 19.34
N SER A 213 21.62 -1.68 20.50
CA SER A 213 22.14 -2.80 21.28
C SER A 213 20.98 -3.49 21.99
N LYS A 214 21.00 -4.82 22.07
CA LYS A 214 20.17 -5.54 23.04
C LYS A 214 20.52 -5.11 24.45
#